data_AF-A0A959I7U6-F1
#
_entry.id   AF-A0A959I7U6-F1
#
_cell.length_a   1.000
_cell.length_b   1.000
_cell.length_c   1.000
_cell.angle_alpha   90.00
_cell.angle_beta   90.00
_cell.angle_gamma   90.00
#
_symmetry.space_group_name_H-M   'P 1'
#
loop_
_entity.id
_entity.type
_entity.pdbx_description
1 polymer ?
#
loop_
_entity_poly.entity_id
_entity_poly.type
_entity_poly.pdbx_seq_one_letter_code
_entity_poly.pdbx_strand_id
1 'polypeptide(L)' 'HHKDFFRIYDSAWESWRAHSEMLATGRYKELLKNKNDYRAWAKGLKSLGYATDPNYERKLVETIEKYHLQVLDR' A
#
# COMPACT_ATOMS: atom_id res chain seq x y z
N HIS A 1 2.44 -11.50 24.74
CA HIS A 1 3.21 -10.34 24.24
C HIS A 1 3.66 -10.66 22.82
N HIS A 2 2.95 -10.17 21.80
CA HIS A 2 3.43 -10.26 20.43
C HIS A 2 4.55 -9.22 20.25
N LYS A 3 5.71 -9.67 19.81
CA LYS A 3 6.84 -8.79 19.46
C LYS A 3 6.83 -8.65 17.95
N ASP A 4 6.38 -7.50 17.47
CA ASP A 4 6.48 -7.14 16.07
C ASP A 4 7.87 -6.56 15.79
N PHE A 5 8.46 -6.96 14.67
CA PHE A 5 9.76 -6.46 14.24
C PHE A 5 9.55 -5.55 13.03
N PHE A 6 9.92 -4.28 13.18
CA PHE A 6 9.86 -3.30 12.11
C PHE A 6 11.26 -3.09 11.52
N ARG A 7 11.31 -2.85 10.21
CA ARG A 7 12.55 -2.46 9.54
C ARG A 7 12.87 -1.02 9.89
N ILE A 8 14.16 -0.73 10.13
CA ILE A 8 14.69 0.61 10.34
C ILE A 8 15.46 0.99 9.07
N TYR A 9 15.30 2.24 8.65
CA TYR A 9 15.94 2.80 7.46
C TYR A 9 16.63 4.12 7.83
N ASP A 10 17.72 4.44 7.15
CA ASP A 10 18.50 5.65 7.46
C ASP A 10 17.85 6.92 6.87
N SER A 11 16.93 6.74 5.91
CA SER A 11 16.15 7.84 5.33
C SER A 11 14.73 7.47 4.90
N ALA A 12 13.88 8.49 4.76
CA ALA A 12 12.53 8.33 4.19
C ALA A 12 12.55 7.74 2.78
N TRP A 13 13.54 8.13 1.96
CA TRP A 13 13.69 7.62 0.60
C TRP A 13 13.96 6.11 0.57
N GLU A 14 14.84 5.61 1.44
CA GLU A 14 15.11 4.17 1.53
C GLU A 14 13.87 3.39 2.00
N SER A 15 13.14 3.94 2.97
CA SER A 15 11.88 3.35 3.42
C SER A 15 10.86 3.28 2.28
N TRP A 16 10.70 4.35 1.50
CA TRP A 16 9.78 4.36 0.36
C TRP A 16 10.23 3.39 -0.74
N ARG A 17 11.52 3.38 -1.10
CA ARG A 17 12.05 2.46 -2.11
C ARG A 17 11.83 1.00 -1.71
N ALA A 18 12.18 0.62 -0.49
CA ALA A 18 12.01 -0.75 -0.01
C ALA A 18 10.53 -1.15 0.05
N HIS A 19 9.64 -0.22 0.38
CA HIS A 19 8.20 -0.47 0.35
C HIS A 19 7.68 -0.66 -1.09
N SER A 20 8.11 0.19 -2.03
CA SER A 20 7.77 0.04 -3.45
C SER A 20 8.28 -1.28 -4.02
N GLU A 21 9.50 -1.69 -3.69
CA GLU A 21 10.06 -3.00 -4.09
C GLU A 21 9.26 -4.17 -3.53
N MET A 22 8.84 -4.09 -2.26
CA MET A 22 7.98 -5.10 -1.64
C MET A 22 6.63 -5.24 -2.37
N LEU A 23 6.02 -4.12 -2.77
CA LEU A 23 4.74 -4.12 -3.50
C LEU A 23 4.90 -4.55 -4.97
N ALA A 24 6.03 -4.21 -5.59
CA ALA A 24 6.33 -4.57 -6.98
C ALA A 24 6.76 -6.03 -7.16
N THR A 25 7.05 -6.73 -6.07
CA THR A 25 7.52 -8.12 -6.07
C THR A 25 6.62 -9.04 -5.24
N GLY A 26 6.82 -10.35 -5.36
CA GLY A 26 6.13 -11.35 -4.55
C GLY A 26 4.60 -11.30 -4.67
N ARG A 27 3.92 -11.33 -3.52
CA ARG A 27 2.46 -11.51 -3.38
C ARG A 27 1.64 -10.41 -4.07
N TYR A 28 2.16 -9.18 -4.13
CA TYR A 28 1.40 -8.00 -4.59
C TYR A 28 1.65 -7.67 -6.07
N LYS A 29 2.55 -8.38 -6.74
CA LYS A 29 2.97 -8.11 -8.13
C LYS A 29 1.79 -7.99 -9.11
N GLU A 30 0.73 -8.77 -8.91
CA GLU A 30 -0.47 -8.73 -9.76
C GLU A 30 -1.19 -7.37 -9.72
N LEU A 31 -1.04 -6.60 -8.63
CA LEU A 31 -1.63 -5.26 -8.51
C LEU A 31 -1.00 -4.24 -9.46
N LEU A 32 0.23 -4.48 -9.92
CA LEU A 32 0.90 -3.60 -10.89
C LEU A 32 0.12 -3.45 -12.20
N LYS A 33 -0.74 -4.42 -12.55
CA LYS A 33 -1.65 -4.33 -13.71
C LYS A 33 -2.67 -3.20 -13.57
N ASN A 34 -3.02 -2.84 -12.35
CA ASN A 34 -4.00 -1.81 -12.01
C ASN A 34 -3.34 -0.51 -11.53
N LYS A 35 -2.10 -0.21 -11.96
CA LYS A 35 -1.28 0.92 -11.45
C LYS A 35 -1.98 2.29 -11.39
N ASN A 36 -2.99 2.53 -12.23
CA ASN A 36 -3.73 3.80 -12.30
C ASN A 36 -5.10 3.75 -11.58
N ASP A 37 -5.42 2.65 -10.90
CA ASP A 37 -6.69 2.45 -10.21
C ASP A 37 -6.43 2.18 -8.73
N TYR A 38 -6.38 3.26 -7.94
CA TYR A 38 -6.16 3.18 -6.51
C TYR A 38 -7.25 2.40 -5.76
N ARG A 39 -8.47 2.31 -6.31
CA ARG A 39 -9.56 1.52 -5.70
C ARG A 39 -9.30 0.03 -5.88
N ALA A 40 -8.91 -0.37 -7.09
CA ALA A 40 -8.50 -1.76 -7.36
C ALA A 40 -7.27 -2.15 -6.52
N TRP A 41 -6.32 -1.24 -6.33
CA TRP A 41 -5.19 -1.43 -5.41
C TRP A 41 -5.64 -1.61 -3.96
N ALA A 42 -6.51 -0.74 -3.44
CA ALA A 42 -6.97 -0.82 -2.06
C ALA A 42 -7.69 -2.15 -1.76
N LYS A 43 -8.54 -2.59 -2.69
CA LYS A 43 -9.20 -3.89 -2.62
C LYS A 43 -8.19 -5.04 -2.65
N GLY A 44 -7.24 -4.98 -3.59
CA GLY A 44 -6.21 -6.00 -3.77
C GLY A 44 -5.29 -6.15 -2.56
N LEU A 45 -4.83 -5.04 -1.98
CA LEU A 45 -3.98 -5.04 -0.78
C LEU A 45 -4.67 -5.74 0.40
N LYS A 46 -5.96 -5.44 0.62
CA LYS A 46 -6.77 -6.13 1.63
C LYS A 46 -6.90 -7.62 1.32
N SER A 47 -7.30 -7.98 0.10
CA SER A 47 -7.48 -9.37 -0.32
C SER A 47 -6.19 -10.21 -0.23
N LEU A 48 -5.03 -9.59 -0.43
CA LEU A 48 -3.71 -10.24 -0.35
C LEU A 48 -3.12 -10.21 1.07
N GLY A 49 -3.87 -9.71 2.06
CA GLY A 49 -3.48 -9.74 3.46
C GLY A 49 -2.37 -8.75 3.83
N TYR A 50 -2.34 -7.58 3.18
CA TYR A 50 -1.43 -6.49 3.56
C TYR A 50 -1.74 -5.96 4.97
N ALA A 51 -3.03 -5.91 5.32
CA ALA A 51 -3.50 -5.53 6.64
C ALA A 51 -4.57 -6.53 7.12
N THR A 52 -4.62 -6.75 8.43
CA THR A 52 -5.65 -7.58 9.07
C THR A 52 -6.96 -6.83 9.31
N ASP A 53 -6.97 -5.51 9.18
CA ASP A 53 -8.15 -4.68 9.37
C ASP A 53 -9.18 -4.92 8.25
N PRO A 54 -10.41 -5.38 8.56
CA PRO A 54 -11.44 -5.59 7.55
C PRO A 54 -11.88 -4.31 6.83
N ASN A 55 -11.64 -3.14 7.42
CA ASN A 55 -11.94 -1.83 6.84
C ASN A 55 -10.77 -1.20 6.07
N TYR A 56 -9.64 -1.89 5.93
CA TYR A 56 -8.42 -1.33 5.34
C TYR A 56 -8.65 -0.70 3.96
N GLU A 57 -9.33 -1.43 3.07
CA GLU A 57 -9.71 -0.96 1.73
C GLU A 57 -10.46 0.38 1.78
N ARG A 58 -11.51 0.46 2.60
CA ARG A 58 -12.34 1.66 2.75
C ARG A 58 -11.53 2.83 3.28
N LYS A 59 -10.76 2.63 4.36
CA LYS A 59 -9.93 3.67 4.97
C LYS A 59 -8.90 4.24 4.00
N LEU A 60 -8.29 3.39 3.17
CA LEU A 60 -7.30 3.80 2.18
C LEU A 60 -7.96 4.65 1.09
N VAL A 61 -9.09 4.20 0.54
CA VAL A 61 -9.87 4.96 -0.45
C VAL A 61 -10.32 6.31 0.10
N GLU A 62 -10.90 6.33 1.30
CA GLU A 62 -11.36 7.57 1.97
C GLU A 62 -10.19 8.55 2.18
N THR A 63 -9.00 8.05 2.52
CA THR A 63 -7.81 8.90 2.70
C THR A 63 -7.37 9.53 1.38
N ILE A 64 -7.33 8.76 0.30
CA ILE A 64 -6.96 9.24 -1.04
C ILE A 64 -7.97 10.31 -1.50
N GLU A 65 -9.26 10.04 -1.36
CA GLU A 65 -10.32 10.97 -1.77
C GLU A 65 -10.33 12.25 -0.94
N LYS A 66 -10.22 12.13 0.39
CA LYS A 66 -10.23 13.26 1.32
C LYS A 66 -9.14 14.30 1.03
N TYR A 67 -7.96 13.83 0.65
CA TYR A 67 -6.82 14.70 0.36
C TYR A 67 -6.57 14.87 -1.15
N HIS A 68 -7.47 14.37 -1.99
CA HIS A 68 -7.35 14.39 -3.44
C HIS A 68 -5.99 13.87 -3.95
N LEU A 69 -5.43 12.84 -3.31
CA LEU A 69 -4.04 12.40 -3.58
C LEU A 69 -3.85 11.85 -5.00
N GLN A 70 -4.91 11.36 -5.63
CA GLN A 70 -4.88 10.88 -7.02
C GLN A 70 -4.46 11.96 -8.03
N VAL A 71 -4.46 13.25 -7.64
CA VAL A 71 -3.95 14.34 -8.50
C VAL A 71 -2.42 14.31 -8.64
N LEU A 72 -1.73 13.63 -7.70
CA LEU A 72 -0.28 13.46 -7.71
C LEU A 72 0.17 12.26 -8.57
N ASP A 73 -0.76 11.39 -8.99
CA ASP A 73 -0.49 10.23 -9.85
C ASP A 73 -0.36 10.61 -11.35
N ARG A 74 -0.20 11.90 -11.65
CA ARG A 74 -0.13 12.47 -13.01
C ARG A 74 1.29 12.52 -13.56
#